data_AF-A0A699Q6N8-F1
#
_entry.id   AF-A0A699Q6N8-F1
#
_cell.length_a   1.000
_cell.length_b   1.000
_cell.length_c   1.000
_cell.angle_alpha   90.00
_cell.angle_beta   90.00
_cell.angle_gamma   90.00
#
_symmetry.space_group_name_H-M   'P 1'
#
loop_
_entity.id
_entity.type
_entity.pdbx_description
1 polymer ?
#
loop_
_entity_poly.entity_id
_entity_poly.type
_entity_poly.pdbx_seq_one_letter_code
_entity_poly.pdbx_strand_id
1 'polypeptide(L)'
;NQSSSRLFNHFITSSGLVDVKLEGYSFTWVHPSATKMSKLDCFLVSEDINGLIRFKNELQDLKKIIRSWIKDKKLQPSGAINSIKEDLIDIDKNLDSENVSDEILLKRMELTRKLHDINQMEARDYVQKSKIKWVIEGDENSKFFHGIVNKKRSQLSIRGVFVDGDWNTDPKVVKDVFKDHFTTCFKQPAHGRLKLNISFPNRLSIDQVSDIDRSVSRDEIRVAVWNCGENKSPSPDGYTFEFFRRYWR
;
A
#
# COMPACT_ATOMS: atom_id res chain seq x y z
N ASN A 1 -4.22 -12.33 23.23
CA ASN A 1 -5.26 -11.34 23.56
C ASN A 1 -6.48 -11.43 22.69
N GLN A 2 -7.52 -12.06 23.23
CA GLN A 2 -8.82 -12.36 22.62
C GLN A 2 -9.83 -11.21 22.80
N SER A 3 -9.49 -10.19 23.62
CA SER A 3 -10.32 -9.01 23.88
C SER A 3 -10.20 -7.94 22.79
N SER A 4 -9.01 -7.72 22.25
CA SER A 4 -8.73 -6.67 21.25
C SER A 4 -9.39 -6.94 19.88
N SER A 5 -9.52 -8.21 19.49
CA SER A 5 -10.19 -8.65 18.26
C SER A 5 -11.69 -8.41 18.26
N ARG A 6 -12.33 -8.61 19.42
CA ARG A 6 -13.76 -8.31 19.57
C ARG A 6 -14.01 -6.82 19.43
N LEU A 7 -13.10 -5.99 19.95
CA LEU A 7 -13.22 -4.53 19.86
C LEU A 7 -13.07 -4.01 18.42
N PHE A 8 -12.14 -4.54 17.63
CA PHE A 8 -11.98 -4.09 16.24
C PHE A 8 -13.10 -4.56 15.31
N ASN A 9 -13.55 -5.81 15.44
CA ASN A 9 -14.69 -6.29 14.65
C ASN A 9 -15.98 -5.58 15.09
N HIS A 10 -16.15 -5.35 16.40
CA HIS A 10 -17.24 -4.51 16.89
C HIS A 10 -17.15 -3.10 16.32
N PHE A 11 -15.94 -2.52 16.19
CA PHE A 11 -15.73 -1.21 15.57
C PHE A 11 -16.17 -1.19 14.10
N ILE A 12 -15.68 -2.10 13.25
CA ILE A 12 -16.09 -2.20 11.84
C ILE A 12 -17.62 -2.37 11.70
N THR A 13 -18.21 -3.29 12.48
CA THR A 13 -19.66 -3.52 12.45
C THR A 13 -20.44 -2.33 13.02
N SER A 14 -19.95 -1.67 14.08
CA SER A 14 -20.58 -0.48 14.68
C SER A 14 -20.56 0.72 13.74
N SER A 15 -19.56 0.79 12.86
CA SER A 15 -19.48 1.82 11.81
C SER A 15 -20.35 1.50 10.59
N GLY A 16 -21.12 0.40 10.62
CA GLY A 16 -22.05 -0.02 9.58
C GLY A 16 -21.38 -0.52 8.31
N LEU A 17 -20.13 -0.99 8.41
CA LEU A 17 -19.35 -1.47 7.29
C LEU A 17 -19.48 -2.98 7.10
N VAL A 18 -19.58 -3.37 5.83
CA VAL A 18 -19.60 -4.74 5.33
C VAL A 18 -18.47 -4.88 4.33
N ASP A 19 -17.53 -5.79 4.57
CA ASP A 19 -16.46 -6.06 3.60
C ASP A 19 -17.05 -6.86 2.42
N VAL A 20 -17.01 -6.27 1.23
CA VAL A 20 -17.52 -6.88 0.00
C VAL A 20 -16.37 -7.55 -0.74
N LYS A 21 -16.61 -8.81 -1.09
CA LYS A 21 -15.61 -9.64 -1.73
C LYS A 21 -15.36 -9.16 -3.17
N LEU A 22 -14.11 -8.90 -3.51
CA LEU A 22 -13.68 -8.78 -4.90
C LEU A 22 -13.42 -10.19 -5.45
N GLU A 23 -14.25 -10.62 -6.39
CA GLU A 23 -14.06 -11.87 -7.13
C GLU A 23 -13.44 -11.60 -8.50
N GLY A 24 -12.59 -12.52 -8.97
CA GLY A 24 -11.87 -12.39 -10.23
C GLY A 24 -10.42 -12.84 -10.13
N TYR A 25 -9.61 -12.40 -11.08
CA TYR A 25 -8.21 -12.80 -11.22
C TYR A 25 -7.38 -12.58 -9.94
N SER A 26 -6.31 -13.36 -9.78
CA SER A 26 -5.37 -13.28 -8.66
C SER A 26 -4.76 -11.89 -8.45
N PHE A 27 -4.91 -11.00 -9.43
CA PHE A 27 -4.42 -9.62 -9.43
C PHE A 27 -5.51 -8.73 -10.00
N THR A 28 -5.77 -7.60 -9.34
CA THR A 28 -6.71 -6.57 -9.84
C THR A 28 -6.02 -5.62 -10.82
N TRP A 29 -4.70 -5.65 -10.89
CA TRP A 29 -3.91 -4.94 -11.88
C TRP A 29 -2.63 -5.71 -12.22
N VAL A 30 -2.29 -5.78 -13.51
CA VAL A 30 -1.08 -6.41 -14.03
C VAL A 30 -0.40 -5.44 -14.99
N HIS A 31 0.89 -5.16 -14.77
CA HIS A 31 1.67 -4.35 -15.70
C HIS A 31 1.81 -5.08 -17.06
N PRO A 32 1.84 -4.40 -18.22
CA PRO A 32 1.89 -5.05 -19.54
C PRO A 32 3.06 -6.03 -19.75
N SER A 33 4.15 -5.88 -18.99
CA SER A 33 5.29 -6.80 -19.01
C SER A 33 5.11 -8.05 -18.14
N ALA A 34 4.00 -8.19 -17.42
CA ALA A 34 3.72 -9.22 -16.41
C ALA A 34 4.73 -9.31 -15.25
N THR A 35 5.69 -8.39 -15.15
CA THR A 35 6.73 -8.41 -14.11
C THR A 35 6.28 -7.79 -12.78
N LYS A 36 5.15 -7.07 -12.77
CA LYS A 36 4.60 -6.44 -11.58
C LYS A 36 3.08 -6.61 -11.58
N MET A 37 2.55 -7.09 -10.47
CA MET A 37 1.13 -7.35 -10.29
C MET A 37 0.72 -6.89 -8.89
N SER A 38 -0.49 -6.37 -8.76
CA SER A 38 -1.08 -5.96 -7.48
C SER A 38 -2.53 -6.40 -7.40
N LYS A 39 -2.99 -6.69 -6.19
CA LYS A 39 -4.37 -7.03 -5.88
C LYS A 39 -4.92 -5.99 -4.91
N LEU A 40 -6.14 -5.51 -5.16
CA LEU A 40 -6.93 -4.78 -4.19
C LEU A 40 -7.43 -5.81 -3.17
N ASP A 41 -7.01 -5.62 -1.92
CA ASP A 41 -7.11 -6.67 -0.89
C ASP A 41 -8.35 -6.54 0.02
N CYS A 42 -9.00 -5.36 0.07
CA CYS A 42 -10.25 -5.14 0.80
C CYS A 42 -11.16 -4.16 0.04
N PHE A 43 -12.47 -4.40 0.08
CA PHE A 43 -13.46 -3.50 -0.52
C PHE A 43 -14.63 -3.35 0.46
N LEU A 44 -14.46 -2.46 1.43
CA LEU A 44 -15.49 -2.14 2.40
C LEU A 44 -16.64 -1.39 1.71
N VAL A 45 -17.85 -1.88 1.88
CA VAL A 45 -19.09 -1.28 1.38
C VAL A 45 -20.01 -1.08 2.58
N SER A 46 -20.90 -0.10 2.47
CA SER A 46 -21.93 0.10 3.46
C SER A 46 -23.24 0.27 2.71
N GLU A 47 -24.29 -0.40 3.17
CA GLU A 47 -25.66 -0.14 2.68
C GLU A 47 -26.10 1.28 3.05
N ASP A 48 -25.50 1.84 4.11
CA ASP A 48 -25.60 3.24 4.47
C ASP A 48 -24.53 4.05 3.73
N ILE A 49 -24.95 5.05 2.96
CA ILE A 49 -24.06 5.97 2.21
C ILE A 49 -22.94 6.54 3.13
N ASN A 50 -23.17 6.57 4.44
CA ASN A 50 -22.25 7.13 5.42
C ASN A 50 -21.33 6.15 6.15
N GLY A 51 -21.46 4.82 6.02
CA GLY A 51 -20.63 3.90 6.82
C GLY A 51 -19.13 3.97 6.52
N LEU A 52 -18.78 4.08 5.23
CA LEU A 52 -17.39 4.27 4.80
C LEU A 52 -16.85 5.64 5.23
N ILE A 53 -17.74 6.64 5.25
CA ILE A 53 -17.43 7.99 5.72
C ILE A 53 -17.16 7.96 7.23
N ARG A 54 -17.96 7.25 8.04
CA ARG A 54 -17.74 7.07 9.48
C ARG A 54 -16.41 6.41 9.77
N PHE A 55 -16.13 5.25 9.18
CA PHE A 55 -14.86 4.54 9.41
C PHE A 55 -13.64 5.37 9.00
N LYS A 56 -13.71 6.04 7.86
CA LYS A 56 -12.68 6.99 7.43
C LYS A 56 -12.51 8.11 8.46
N ASN A 57 -13.59 8.70 8.95
CA ASN A 57 -13.55 9.76 9.94
C ASN A 57 -12.96 9.28 11.27
N GLU A 58 -13.29 8.07 11.72
CA GLU A 58 -12.74 7.48 12.93
C GLU A 58 -11.23 7.22 12.80
N LEU A 59 -10.76 6.72 11.65
CA LEU A 59 -9.34 6.61 11.36
C LEU A 59 -8.66 7.98 11.32
N GLN A 60 -9.32 9.01 10.79
CA GLN A 60 -8.81 10.38 10.80
C GLN A 60 -8.74 10.96 12.21
N ASP A 61 -9.70 10.68 13.07
CA ASP A 61 -9.71 11.12 14.46
C ASP A 61 -8.65 10.41 15.28
N LEU A 62 -8.50 9.10 15.11
CA LEU A 62 -7.39 8.33 15.67
C LEU A 62 -6.03 8.91 15.22
N LYS A 63 -5.91 9.26 13.94
CA LYS A 63 -4.71 9.91 13.40
C LYS A 63 -4.41 11.27 14.06
N LYS A 64 -5.43 12.08 14.38
CA LYS A 64 -5.26 13.34 15.12
C LYS A 64 -4.72 13.08 16.53
N ILE A 65 -5.30 12.12 17.25
CA ILE A 65 -4.87 11.74 18.60
C ILE A 65 -3.41 11.26 18.58
N ILE A 66 -3.07 10.37 17.65
CA ILE A 66 -1.70 9.85 17.49
C ILE A 66 -0.73 10.98 17.18
N ARG A 67 -1.09 11.94 16.30
CA ARG A 67 -0.24 13.10 16.00
C ARG A 67 -0.01 13.99 17.21
N SER A 68 -1.03 14.25 18.01
CA SER A 68 -0.88 15.00 19.27
C SER A 68 0.07 14.26 20.22
N TRP A 69 -0.16 12.96 20.43
CA TRP A 69 0.68 12.14 21.28
C TRP A 69 2.14 12.10 20.81
N ILE A 70 2.39 11.99 19.49
CA ILE A 70 3.75 12.05 18.93
C ILE A 70 4.39 13.42 19.18
N LYS A 71 3.64 14.51 19.07
CA LYS A 71 4.14 15.87 19.35
C LYS A 71 4.58 15.99 20.80
N ASP A 72 3.73 15.56 21.73
CA ASP A 72 4.01 15.60 23.17
C ASP A 72 5.19 14.69 23.53
N LYS A 73 5.24 13.50 22.92
CA LYS A 73 6.31 12.52 23.12
C LYS A 73 7.61 12.86 22.37
N LYS A 74 7.66 13.88 21.51
CA LYS A 74 8.91 14.40 20.91
C LYS A 74 9.53 15.54 21.71
N LEU A 75 8.73 16.25 22.50
CA LEU A 75 9.20 17.28 23.42
C LEU A 75 9.97 16.67 24.60
N GLN A 76 9.55 15.50 25.08
CA GLN A 76 10.16 14.80 26.21
C GLN A 76 11.57 14.19 25.97
N PRO A 77 11.88 13.54 24.82
CA PRO A 77 13.11 12.79 24.64
C PRO A 77 14.32 13.64 24.25
N SER A 78 14.14 14.78 23.57
CA SER A 78 15.29 15.57 23.12
C SER A 78 16.12 16.12 24.29
N GLY A 79 15.45 16.57 25.36
CA GLY A 79 16.11 16.95 26.61
C GLY A 79 16.68 15.74 27.36
N ALA A 80 15.96 14.62 27.40
CA ALA A 80 16.41 13.40 28.07
C ALA A 80 17.63 12.75 27.40
N ILE A 81 17.73 12.76 26.06
CA ILE A 81 18.88 12.24 25.33
C ILE A 81 20.13 13.07 25.61
N ASN A 82 19.99 14.40 25.63
CA ASN A 82 21.11 15.29 25.93
C ASN A 82 21.57 15.10 27.38
N SER A 83 20.63 15.01 28.33
CA SER A 83 20.94 14.70 29.74
C SER A 83 21.62 13.33 29.90
N ILE A 84 21.15 12.27 29.21
CA ILE A 84 21.80 10.95 29.25
C ILE A 84 23.23 11.01 28.68
N LYS A 85 23.46 11.80 27.61
CA LYS A 85 24.80 12.00 27.05
C LYS A 85 25.72 12.78 27.98
N GLU A 86 25.20 13.82 28.64
CA GLU A 86 25.93 14.59 29.65
C GLU A 86 26.30 13.73 30.85
N ASP A 87 25.36 12.94 31.37
CA ASP A 87 25.60 11.98 32.46
C ASP A 87 26.65 10.93 32.09
N LEU A 88 26.64 10.43 30.84
CA LEU A 88 27.66 9.50 30.36
C LEU A 88 29.05 10.15 30.27
N ILE A 89 29.13 11.39 29.79
CA ILE A 89 30.39 12.15 29.75
C ILE A 89 30.93 12.39 31.16
N ASP A 90 30.06 12.71 32.11
CA ASP A 90 30.46 12.92 33.51
C ASP A 90 30.93 11.62 34.17
N ILE A 91 30.23 10.50 33.92
CA ILE A 91 30.68 9.18 34.39
C ILE A 91 32.03 8.81 33.76
N ASP A 92 32.22 9.00 32.45
CA ASP A 92 33.49 8.69 31.79
C ASP A 92 34.65 9.55 32.33
N LYS A 93 34.41 10.82 32.68
CA LYS A 93 35.41 11.66 33.38
C LYS A 93 35.74 11.17 34.79
N ASN A 94 34.74 10.67 35.52
CA ASN A 94 34.94 10.12 36.86
C ASN A 94 35.65 8.75 36.84
N LEU A 95 35.59 8.02 35.72
CA LEU A 95 36.33 6.76 35.54
C LEU A 95 37.85 6.96 35.36
N ASP A 96 38.29 8.15 34.96
CA ASP A 96 39.71 8.52 34.91
C ASP A 96 40.30 8.80 36.31
N SER A 97 39.49 8.74 37.37
CA SER A 97 39.92 8.84 38.77
C SER A 97 40.16 7.45 39.39
N GLU A 98 41.06 7.35 40.38
CA GLU A 98 41.48 6.08 41.00
C GLU A 98 40.36 5.30 41.73
N ASN A 99 39.17 5.87 41.94
CA ASN A 99 38.15 5.30 42.82
C ASN A 99 36.86 4.89 42.07
N VAL A 100 36.99 3.92 41.16
CA VAL A 100 35.87 3.38 40.39
C VAL A 100 35.04 2.41 41.23
N SER A 101 33.79 2.78 41.52
CA SER A 101 32.80 1.91 42.19
C SER A 101 31.98 1.11 41.19
N ASP A 102 31.61 -0.13 41.55
CA ASP A 102 30.71 -0.99 40.77
C ASP A 102 29.36 -0.33 40.45
N GLU A 103 28.90 0.56 41.34
CA GLU A 103 27.66 1.32 41.15
C GLU A 103 27.75 2.29 39.96
N ILE A 104 28.92 2.88 39.73
CA ILE A 104 29.19 3.79 38.60
C ILE A 104 29.19 3.00 37.29
N LEU A 105 29.79 1.81 37.28
CA LEU A 105 29.81 0.92 36.12
C LEU A 105 28.41 0.43 35.74
N LEU A 106 27.60 0.04 36.73
CA LEU A 106 26.20 -0.35 36.52
C LEU A 106 25.36 0.80 35.97
N LYS A 107 25.52 2.01 36.51
CA LYS A 107 24.83 3.20 36.01
C LYS A 107 25.21 3.53 34.57
N ARG A 108 26.50 3.40 34.22
CA ARG A 108 27.00 3.58 32.84
C ARG A 108 26.38 2.57 31.86
N MET A 109 26.34 1.30 32.23
CA MET A 109 25.73 0.25 31.41
C MET A 109 24.25 0.53 31.15
N GLU A 110 23.51 0.93 32.19
CA GLU A 110 22.09 1.22 32.07
C GLU A 110 21.81 2.46 31.20
N LEU A 111 22.60 3.53 31.36
CA LEU A 111 22.48 4.74 30.52
C LEU A 111 22.84 4.45 29.06
N THR A 112 23.89 3.65 28.82
CA THR A 112 24.30 3.24 27.46
C THR A 112 23.20 2.42 26.78
N ARG A 113 22.57 1.49 27.52
CA ARG A 113 21.44 0.69 27.04
C ARG A 113 20.25 1.58 26.68
N LYS A 114 19.87 2.51 27.57
CA LYS A 114 18.79 3.47 27.30
C LYS A 114 19.07 4.32 26.05
N LEU A 115 20.29 4.80 25.88
CA LEU A 115 20.70 5.58 24.71
C LEU A 115 20.60 4.75 23.43
N HIS A 116 21.04 3.48 23.47
CA HIS A 116 20.93 2.56 22.34
C HIS A 116 19.46 2.32 21.93
N ASP A 117 18.59 2.05 22.91
CA ASP A 117 17.15 1.82 22.67
C ASP A 117 16.48 3.04 22.01
N ILE A 118 16.82 4.25 22.47
CA ILE A 118 16.31 5.50 21.89
C ILE A 118 16.80 5.68 20.45
N ASN A 119 18.11 5.52 20.20
CA ASN A 119 18.68 5.64 18.85
C ASN A 119 18.07 4.61 17.87
N GLN A 120 17.82 3.38 18.33
CA GLN A 120 17.16 2.35 17.53
C GLN A 120 15.73 2.77 17.16
N MET A 121 15.00 3.37 18.11
CA MET A 121 13.64 3.87 17.88
C MET A 121 13.63 5.03 16.87
N GLU A 122 14.56 5.98 16.98
CA GLU A 122 14.70 7.08 16.02
C GLU A 122 15.04 6.57 14.61
N ALA A 123 15.96 5.62 14.50
CA ALA A 123 16.33 5.02 13.22
C ALA A 123 15.12 4.40 12.51
N ARG A 124 14.25 3.67 13.25
CA ARG A 124 13.01 3.09 12.70
C ARG A 124 12.03 4.18 12.24
N ASP A 125 11.86 5.25 13.02
CA ASP A 125 11.02 6.39 12.65
C ASP A 125 11.53 7.09 11.37
N TYR A 126 12.85 7.28 11.23
CA TYR A 126 13.47 7.83 10.03
C TYR A 126 13.24 6.95 8.79
N VAL A 127 13.40 5.63 8.91
CA VAL A 127 13.11 4.69 7.82
C VAL A 127 11.65 4.81 7.38
N GLN A 128 10.71 4.84 8.33
CA GLN A 128 9.29 4.93 8.02
C GLN A 128 8.92 6.26 7.34
N LYS A 129 9.43 7.40 7.84
CA LYS A 129 9.23 8.71 7.21
C LYS A 129 9.82 8.77 5.81
N SER A 130 11.00 8.19 5.61
CA SER A 130 11.65 8.15 4.30
C SER A 130 10.81 7.38 3.29
N LYS A 131 10.21 6.25 3.69
CA LYS A 131 9.26 5.51 2.84
C LYS A 131 8.01 6.32 2.51
N ILE A 132 7.40 6.98 3.50
CA ILE A 132 6.21 7.82 3.27
C ILE A 132 6.56 8.96 2.31
N LYS A 133 7.70 9.63 2.54
CA LYS A 133 8.21 10.68 1.66
C LYS A 133 8.43 10.15 0.23
N TRP A 134 9.01 8.97 0.08
CA TRP A 134 9.21 8.33 -1.23
C TRP A 134 7.91 7.91 -1.92
N VAL A 135 6.87 7.54 -1.18
CA VAL A 135 5.53 7.27 -1.73
C VAL A 135 4.88 8.55 -2.23
N ILE A 136 4.99 9.65 -1.47
CA ILE A 136 4.46 10.96 -1.85
C ILE A 136 5.22 11.51 -3.08
N GLU A 137 6.56 11.54 -3.01
CA GLU A 137 7.43 12.08 -4.05
C GLU A 137 7.57 11.18 -5.28
N GLY A 138 7.41 9.86 -5.11
CA GLY A 138 7.44 8.89 -6.21
C GLY A 138 6.19 8.92 -7.08
N ASP A 139 5.08 9.42 -6.55
CA ASP A 139 3.85 9.72 -7.27
C ASP A 139 3.82 11.17 -7.80
N GLU A 140 4.73 12.04 -7.32
CA GLU A 140 4.95 13.33 -7.95
C GLU A 140 5.55 13.12 -9.35
N ASN A 141 4.82 13.65 -10.32
CA ASN A 141 5.09 13.60 -11.76
C ASN A 141 6.47 14.17 -12.09
N SER A 142 7.52 13.36 -11.90
CA SER A 142 8.89 13.83 -12.03
C SER A 142 9.18 14.22 -13.47
N LYS A 143 10.10 15.18 -13.69
CA LYS A 143 10.60 15.53 -15.04
C LYS A 143 11.07 14.29 -15.81
N PHE A 144 11.57 13.28 -15.11
CA PHE A 144 11.96 11.99 -15.69
C PHE A 144 10.75 11.21 -16.26
N PHE A 145 9.66 11.08 -15.51
CA PHE A 145 8.43 10.43 -16.00
C PHE A 145 7.79 11.23 -17.14
N HIS A 146 7.74 12.55 -17.03
CA HIS A 146 7.31 13.41 -18.14
C HIS A 146 8.20 13.25 -19.38
N GLY A 147 9.52 13.10 -19.21
CA GLY A 147 10.45 12.81 -20.30
C GLY A 147 10.16 11.47 -20.99
N ILE A 148 9.89 10.42 -20.22
CA ILE A 148 9.50 9.10 -20.76
C ILE A 148 8.15 9.17 -21.48
N VAL A 149 7.15 9.82 -20.88
CA VAL A 149 5.82 9.98 -21.48
C VAL A 149 5.88 10.80 -22.76
N ASN A 150 6.65 11.90 -22.78
CA ASN A 150 6.83 12.72 -23.97
C ASN A 150 7.59 11.98 -25.07
N LYS A 151 8.63 11.21 -24.70
CA LYS A 151 9.33 10.32 -25.66
C LYS A 151 8.37 9.28 -26.25
N LYS A 152 7.57 8.60 -25.42
CA LYS A 152 6.55 7.66 -25.89
C LYS A 152 5.50 8.32 -26.77
N ARG A 153 4.97 9.49 -26.38
CA ARG A 153 4.03 10.27 -27.20
C ARG A 153 4.63 10.66 -28.55
N SER A 154 5.90 11.05 -28.58
CA SER A 154 6.59 11.37 -29.83
C SER A 154 6.83 10.13 -30.72
N GLN A 155 7.13 8.98 -30.12
CA GLN A 155 7.37 7.72 -30.87
C GLN A 155 6.08 7.10 -31.39
N LEU A 156 4.99 7.18 -30.61
CA LEU A 156 3.68 6.62 -30.94
C LEU A 156 2.76 7.63 -31.63
N SER A 157 3.25 8.85 -31.88
CA SER A 157 2.51 9.87 -32.63
C SER A 157 2.29 9.38 -34.06
N ILE A 158 1.02 9.22 -34.41
CA ILE A 158 0.60 8.99 -35.79
C ILE A 158 0.78 10.32 -36.52
N ARG A 159 1.80 10.39 -37.38
CA ARG A 159 2.15 11.61 -38.13
C ARG A 159 1.33 11.80 -39.41
N GLY A 160 0.70 10.73 -39.87
CA GLY A 160 -0.05 10.68 -41.13
C GLY A 160 -0.42 9.24 -41.47
N VAL A 161 -1.19 9.08 -42.55
CA VAL A 161 -1.59 7.79 -43.10
C VAL A 161 -1.41 7.81 -44.62
N PHE A 162 -1.14 6.65 -45.22
CA PHE A 162 -1.17 6.51 -46.67
C PHE A 162 -2.61 6.34 -47.15
N VAL A 163 -3.03 7.17 -48.10
CA VAL A 163 -4.32 7.08 -48.78
C VAL A 163 -4.04 7.07 -50.28
N ASP A 164 -4.47 6.02 -50.98
CA ASP A 164 -4.30 5.87 -52.44
C ASP A 164 -2.86 6.02 -52.97
N GLY A 165 -1.87 5.69 -52.14
CA GLY A 165 -0.45 5.76 -52.48
C GLY A 165 0.26 7.04 -52.02
N ASP A 166 -0.48 8.05 -51.59
CA ASP A 166 0.06 9.33 -51.13
C ASP A 166 0.06 9.46 -49.60
N TRP A 167 1.12 10.06 -49.04
CA TRP A 167 1.24 10.30 -47.61
C TRP A 167 0.44 11.54 -47.18
N ASN A 168 -0.62 11.33 -46.40
CA ASN A 168 -1.51 12.39 -45.95
C ASN A 168 -1.33 12.68 -44.45
N THR A 169 -1.14 13.96 -44.11
CA THR A 169 -0.96 14.44 -42.73
C THR A 169 -2.13 15.30 -42.23
N ASP A 170 -3.18 15.51 -43.03
CA ASP A 170 -4.38 16.25 -42.63
C ASP A 170 -5.10 15.50 -41.50
N PRO A 171 -5.24 16.11 -40.30
CA PRO A 171 -5.90 15.49 -39.16
C PRO A 171 -7.33 15.01 -39.44
N LYS A 172 -8.06 15.65 -40.36
CA LYS A 172 -9.42 15.23 -40.74
C LYS A 172 -9.39 13.92 -41.51
N VAL A 173 -8.56 13.87 -42.56
CA VAL A 173 -8.40 12.69 -43.41
C VAL A 173 -7.87 11.51 -42.60
N VAL A 174 -6.84 11.72 -41.76
CA VAL A 174 -6.31 10.68 -40.87
C VAL A 174 -7.42 10.11 -39.97
N LYS A 175 -8.22 10.98 -39.34
CA LYS A 175 -9.32 10.52 -38.47
C LYS A 175 -10.37 9.72 -39.22
N ASP A 176 -10.75 10.15 -40.41
CA ASP A 176 -11.77 9.47 -41.21
C ASP A 176 -11.28 8.09 -41.67
N VAL A 177 -10.02 7.97 -42.11
CA VAL A 177 -9.41 6.68 -42.49
C VAL A 177 -9.37 5.70 -41.31
N PHE A 178 -8.97 6.16 -40.12
CA PHE A 178 -8.98 5.32 -38.92
C PHE A 178 -10.39 4.92 -38.49
N LYS A 179 -11.33 5.88 -38.56
CA LYS A 179 -12.74 5.63 -38.27
C LYS A 179 -13.29 4.57 -39.20
N ASP A 180 -13.06 4.65 -40.50
CA ASP A 180 -13.58 3.71 -41.48
C ASP A 180 -12.92 2.33 -41.35
N HIS A 181 -11.61 2.27 -41.09
CA HIS A 181 -10.90 1.04 -40.81
C HIS A 181 -11.51 0.29 -39.62
N PHE A 182 -11.62 0.95 -38.46
CA PHE A 182 -12.17 0.31 -37.27
C PHE A 182 -13.68 0.07 -37.37
N THR A 183 -14.43 0.96 -38.01
CA THR A 183 -15.85 0.73 -38.32
C THR A 183 -16.03 -0.53 -39.15
N THR A 184 -15.09 -0.83 -40.06
CA THR A 184 -15.09 -2.08 -40.83
C THR A 184 -14.69 -3.28 -39.99
N CYS A 185 -13.64 -3.17 -39.16
CA CYS A 185 -13.20 -4.27 -38.29
C CYS A 185 -14.23 -4.64 -37.20
N PHE A 186 -14.97 -3.67 -36.68
CA PHE A 186 -15.95 -3.85 -35.61
C PHE A 186 -17.40 -3.93 -36.10
N LYS A 187 -17.63 -3.80 -37.42
CA LYS A 187 -18.93 -4.14 -38.01
C LYS A 187 -19.19 -5.61 -37.73
N GLN A 188 -20.36 -5.88 -37.15
CA GLN A 188 -20.81 -7.25 -36.91
C GLN A 188 -20.81 -8.00 -38.26
N PRO A 189 -20.13 -9.16 -38.37
CA PRO A 189 -20.23 -9.99 -39.56
C PRO A 189 -21.72 -10.31 -39.82
N ALA A 190 -22.16 -10.21 -41.07
CA ALA A 190 -23.55 -10.44 -41.46
C ALA A 190 -24.06 -11.87 -41.15
N HIS A 191 -23.17 -12.78 -40.77
CA HIS A 191 -23.48 -14.15 -40.43
C HIS A 191 -23.34 -14.37 -38.92
N GLY A 192 -24.38 -14.98 -38.34
CA GLY A 192 -24.71 -15.02 -36.91
C GLY A 192 -23.55 -15.31 -35.95
N ARG A 193 -23.68 -14.77 -34.73
CA ARG A 193 -22.78 -15.01 -33.59
C ARG A 193 -22.35 -16.48 -33.57
N LEU A 194 -21.04 -16.71 -33.58
CA LEU A 194 -20.46 -18.03 -33.37
C LEU A 194 -21.08 -18.63 -32.10
N LYS A 195 -21.94 -19.64 -32.25
CA LYS A 195 -22.30 -20.50 -31.12
C LYS A 195 -21.06 -21.34 -30.85
N LEU A 196 -20.31 -20.97 -29.81
CA LEU A 196 -19.20 -21.76 -29.32
C LEU A 196 -19.76 -23.10 -28.80
N ASN A 197 -19.93 -24.07 -29.68
CA ASN A 197 -20.25 -25.46 -29.33
C ASN A 197 -18.95 -26.17 -28.92
N ILE A 198 -18.21 -25.55 -28.01
CA ILE A 198 -16.91 -26.04 -27.56
C ILE A 198 -17.13 -26.63 -26.17
N SER A 199 -16.98 -27.95 -26.07
CA SER A 199 -16.80 -28.58 -24.77
C SER A 199 -15.45 -28.14 -24.23
N PHE A 200 -15.42 -27.42 -23.10
CA PHE A 200 -14.14 -27.11 -22.47
C PHE A 200 -13.67 -28.39 -21.78
N PRO A 201 -12.56 -28.99 -22.23
CA PRO A 201 -12.10 -30.28 -21.74
C PRO A 201 -11.66 -30.21 -20.27
N ASN A 202 -11.18 -29.04 -19.84
CA ASN A 202 -10.77 -28.78 -18.48
C ASN A 202 -11.93 -28.14 -17.73
N ARG A 203 -12.72 -28.98 -17.06
CA ARG A 203 -13.72 -28.56 -16.07
C ARG A 203 -13.10 -28.68 -14.69
N LEU A 204 -13.48 -27.76 -13.82
CA LEU A 204 -13.20 -27.91 -12.40
C LEU A 204 -13.89 -29.18 -11.90
N SER A 205 -13.22 -29.95 -11.05
CA SER A 205 -13.88 -31.06 -10.34
C SER A 205 -14.97 -30.51 -9.43
N ILE A 206 -15.93 -31.36 -9.04
CA ILE A 206 -17.01 -30.98 -8.11
C ILE A 206 -16.41 -30.43 -6.80
N ASP A 207 -15.30 -31.00 -6.33
CA ASP A 207 -14.59 -30.53 -5.14
C ASP A 207 -13.96 -29.14 -5.36
N GLN A 208 -13.39 -28.88 -6.54
CA GLN A 208 -12.85 -27.55 -6.86
C GLN A 208 -13.96 -26.50 -6.96
N VAL A 209 -15.10 -26.85 -7.56
CA VAL A 209 -16.27 -25.96 -7.60
C VAL A 209 -16.77 -25.70 -6.18
N SER A 210 -16.89 -26.73 -5.34
CA SER A 210 -17.30 -26.60 -3.93
C SER A 210 -16.32 -25.78 -3.10
N ASP A 211 -15.01 -25.93 -3.32
CA ASP A 211 -13.96 -25.16 -2.63
C ASP A 211 -13.92 -23.70 -3.11
N ILE A 212 -14.30 -23.42 -4.37
CA ILE A 212 -14.44 -22.06 -4.91
C ILE A 212 -15.75 -21.39 -4.44
N ASP A 213 -16.83 -22.16 -4.34
CA ASP A 213 -18.15 -21.69 -3.87
C ASP A 213 -18.26 -21.63 -2.34
N ARG A 214 -17.26 -22.16 -1.61
CA ARG A 214 -17.15 -22.07 -0.15
C ARG A 214 -17.15 -20.61 0.31
N SER A 215 -17.85 -20.37 1.43
CA SER A 215 -17.72 -19.11 2.16
C SER A 215 -16.30 -18.93 2.72
N VAL A 216 -15.76 -17.73 2.56
CA VAL A 216 -14.38 -17.43 2.98
C VAL A 216 -14.25 -17.60 4.49
N SER A 217 -13.20 -18.31 4.89
CA SER A 217 -12.90 -18.56 6.30
C SER A 217 -12.01 -17.47 6.88
N ARG A 218 -12.06 -17.27 8.21
CA ARG A 218 -11.12 -16.38 8.92
C ARG A 218 -9.65 -16.79 8.68
N ASP A 219 -9.40 -18.08 8.49
CA ASP A 219 -8.05 -18.60 8.26
C ASP A 219 -7.49 -18.17 6.90
N GLU A 220 -8.32 -18.14 5.84
CA GLU A 220 -7.91 -17.63 4.52
C GLU A 220 -7.55 -16.14 4.56
N ILE A 221 -8.35 -15.33 5.25
CA ILE A 221 -8.07 -13.89 5.39
C ILE A 221 -6.77 -13.68 6.18
N ARG A 222 -6.57 -14.46 7.24
CA ARG A 222 -5.33 -14.42 8.03
C ARG A 222 -4.11 -14.81 7.18
N VAL A 223 -4.21 -15.84 6.36
CA VAL A 223 -3.13 -16.26 5.46
C VAL A 223 -2.79 -15.15 4.46
N ALA A 224 -3.78 -14.49 3.87
CA ALA A 224 -3.56 -13.38 2.95
C ALA A 224 -2.80 -12.21 3.60
N VAL A 225 -3.24 -11.78 4.80
CA VAL A 225 -2.60 -10.68 5.54
C VAL A 225 -1.16 -11.01 5.96
N TRP A 226 -0.89 -12.27 6.29
CA TRP A 226 0.47 -12.72 6.64
C TRP A 226 1.39 -12.91 5.43
N ASN A 227 0.84 -13.17 4.26
CA ASN A 227 1.57 -13.21 2.99
C ASN A 227 1.95 -11.80 2.49
N CYS A 228 1.30 -10.75 2.99
CA CYS A 228 1.73 -9.38 2.75
C CYS A 228 3.02 -9.06 3.54
N GLY A 229 4.00 -8.48 2.84
CA GLY A 229 5.28 -8.11 3.44
C GLY A 229 5.13 -7.03 4.51
N GLU A 230 5.81 -7.19 5.65
CA GLU A 230 5.74 -6.28 6.81
C GLU A 230 6.19 -4.85 6.46
N ASN A 231 7.10 -4.72 5.49
CA ASN A 231 7.77 -3.47 5.16
C ASN A 231 7.19 -2.73 3.93
N LYS A 232 5.96 -3.05 3.53
CA LYS A 232 5.27 -2.43 2.38
C LYS A 232 4.76 -1.03 2.70
N SER A 233 4.59 -0.23 1.66
CA SER A 233 4.07 1.14 1.76
C SER A 233 2.69 1.17 2.42
N PRO A 234 2.41 2.15 3.30
CA PRO A 234 1.09 2.31 3.90
C PRO A 234 0.04 2.68 2.86
N SER A 235 -1.22 2.37 3.16
CA SER A 235 -2.38 2.83 2.41
C SER A 235 -2.54 4.37 2.51
N PRO A 236 -3.41 5.01 1.70
CA PRO A 236 -3.64 6.46 1.75
C PRO A 236 -4.09 7.00 3.13
N ASP A 237 -4.59 6.12 4.00
CA ASP A 237 -4.93 6.38 5.39
C ASP A 237 -3.68 6.60 6.29
N GLY A 238 -2.54 6.02 5.92
CA GLY A 238 -1.25 6.11 6.62
C GLY A 238 -0.92 4.89 7.48
N TYR A 239 -1.70 3.81 7.42
CA TYR A 239 -1.46 2.58 8.18
C TYR A 239 -0.81 1.49 7.30
N THR A 240 0.16 0.75 7.85
CA THR A 240 0.88 -0.33 7.13
C THR A 240 0.24 -1.70 7.37
N PHE A 241 0.54 -2.69 6.52
CA PHE A 241 0.18 -4.09 6.80
C PHE A 241 0.79 -4.61 8.11
N GLU A 242 1.92 -4.08 8.56
CA GLU A 242 2.46 -4.39 9.89
C GLU A 242 1.54 -3.90 11.02
N PHE A 243 0.98 -2.69 10.90
CA PHE A 243 -0.04 -2.20 11.83
C PHE A 243 -1.23 -3.16 11.83
N PHE A 244 -1.76 -3.49 10.65
CA PHE A 244 -2.84 -4.46 10.55
C PHE A 244 -2.43 -5.80 11.15
N ARG A 245 -1.40 -6.51 10.69
CA ARG A 245 -0.88 -7.78 11.28
C ARG A 245 -0.72 -7.74 12.80
N ARG A 246 -0.19 -6.64 13.35
CA ARG A 246 0.06 -6.49 14.78
C ARG A 246 -1.22 -6.32 15.59
N TYR A 247 -2.23 -5.69 14.99
CA TYR A 247 -3.55 -5.48 15.59
C TYR A 247 -4.63 -6.42 14.99
N TRP A 248 -4.25 -7.33 14.08
CA TRP A 248 -5.08 -8.29 13.35
C TRP A 248 -5.29 -9.50 14.23
N ARG A 249 -6.53 -9.77 14.58
CA ARG A 249 -6.92 -11.02 15.22
C ARG A 249 -8.31 -11.47 14.80
#